data_AF-A0AAI9PIX6-F1
#
_entry.id   AF-A0AAI9PIX6-F1
#
_cell.length_a   1.000
_cell.length_b   1.000
_cell.length_c   1.000
_cell.angle_alpha   90.00
_cell.angle_beta   90.00
_cell.angle_gamma   90.00
#
_symmetry.space_group_name_H-M   'P 1'
#
loop_
_entity.id
_entity.type
_entity.pdbx_description
1 polymer ?
#
loop_
_entity_poly.entity_id
_entity_poly.type
_entity_poly.pdbx_seq_one_letter_code
_entity_poly.pdbx_strand_id
1 'polypeptide(L)'
;MPEVNESKTAKPVKVFCKLPHGIRYTLPDGREVRLVGMYGDERSALQVAGMAGRDSVAGFGVTLVNAEDWEQIVKDHGKSAAHLNEFIFAAKDDRSGQAQATELEPEKTGFEPYDPNAHPEDKSADGTLKKAA
;
A
#
# COMPACT_ATOMS: atom_id res chain seq x y z
N MET A 1 40.07 -10.85 3.19
CA MET A 1 39.26 -11.50 2.14
C MET A 1 37.81 -11.28 2.54
N PRO A 2 37.02 -10.44 1.85
CA PRO A 2 35.60 -10.39 2.12
C PRO A 2 34.91 -11.52 1.36
N GLU A 3 34.27 -12.42 2.09
CA GLU A 3 33.38 -13.45 1.55
C GLU A 3 32.24 -12.77 0.80
N VAL A 4 32.27 -12.91 -0.53
CA VAL A 4 31.15 -12.57 -1.40
C VAL A 4 30.10 -13.63 -1.12
N ASN A 5 29.15 -13.29 -0.23
CA ASN A 5 27.97 -14.09 0.01
C ASN A 5 27.18 -14.14 -1.31
N GLU A 6 27.32 -15.26 -2.04
CA GLU A 6 26.56 -15.57 -3.25
C GLU A 6 25.07 -15.49 -2.92
N SER A 7 24.49 -14.31 -3.18
CA SER A 7 23.06 -14.09 -3.09
C SER A 7 22.42 -15.03 -4.10
N LYS A 8 21.73 -16.07 -3.61
CA LYS A 8 20.79 -16.83 -4.42
C LYS A 8 19.97 -15.80 -5.17
N THR A 9 19.99 -15.83 -6.50
CA THR A 9 19.12 -15.02 -7.36
C THR A 9 17.67 -15.49 -7.13
N ALA A 10 17.10 -15.14 -5.98
CA ALA A 10 15.70 -15.33 -5.69
C ALA A 10 14.95 -14.34 -6.56
N LYS A 11 14.02 -14.84 -7.37
CA LYS A 11 13.23 -13.99 -8.26
C LYS A 11 12.50 -12.94 -7.39
N PRO A 12 12.58 -11.65 -7.74
CA PRO A 12 11.87 -10.63 -6.99
C PRO A 12 10.36 -10.91 -7.05
N VAL A 13 9.68 -10.68 -5.93
CA VAL A 13 8.23 -10.83 -5.79
C VAL A 13 7.56 -9.49 -6.03
N LYS A 14 6.39 -9.51 -6.69
CA LYS A 14 5.56 -8.32 -6.84
C LYS A 14 4.65 -8.21 -5.62
N VAL A 15 4.83 -7.12 -4.88
CA VAL A 15 4.04 -6.81 -3.69
C VAL A 15 3.06 -5.70 -4.05
N PHE A 16 1.79 -5.93 -3.72
CA PHE A 16 0.69 -5.01 -3.88
C PHE A 16 0.39 -4.38 -2.52
N CYS A 17 0.22 -3.06 -2.46
CA CYS A 17 -0.02 -2.32 -1.23
C CYS A 17 -1.15 -1.29 -1.40
N LYS A 18 -2.27 -1.51 -0.71
CA LYS A 18 -3.46 -0.64 -0.75
C LYS A 18 -3.31 0.63 0.07
N LEU A 19 -2.37 0.67 1.00
CA LEU A 19 -2.20 1.81 1.90
C LEU A 19 -1.89 3.07 1.08
N PRO A 20 -2.60 4.19 1.24
CA PRO A 20 -2.45 5.31 0.32
C PRO A 20 -1.04 5.91 0.30
N HIS A 21 -0.37 5.94 1.46
CA HIS A 21 0.98 6.45 1.66
C HIS A 21 2.07 5.37 1.50
N GLY A 22 1.69 4.12 1.27
CA GLY A 22 2.60 2.98 1.31
C GLY A 22 3.08 2.67 2.74
N ILE A 23 4.11 1.83 2.85
CA ILE A 23 4.70 1.48 4.14
C ILE A 23 6.20 1.23 3.98
N ARG A 24 6.97 1.51 5.03
CA ARG A 24 8.40 1.23 5.10
C ARG A 24 8.66 0.21 6.19
N TYR A 25 9.39 -0.85 5.86
CA TYR A 25 9.85 -1.86 6.80
C TYR A 25 11.35 -1.70 7.00
N THR A 26 11.77 -1.55 8.24
CA THR A 26 13.18 -1.64 8.62
C THR A 26 13.50 -3.10 8.90
N LEU A 27 14.38 -3.68 8.10
CA LEU A 27 14.86 -5.04 8.26
C LEU A 27 15.86 -5.13 9.43
N PRO A 28 16.09 -6.33 10.01
CA PRO A 28 17.00 -6.52 11.14
C PRO A 28 18.46 -6.12 10.86
N ASP A 29 18.86 -6.10 9.59
CA ASP A 29 20.19 -5.68 9.13
C ASP A 29 20.32 -4.16 8.93
N GLY A 30 19.25 -3.41 9.21
CA GLY A 30 19.19 -1.96 9.05
C GLY A 30 18.84 -1.49 7.64
N ARG A 31 18.61 -2.40 6.68
CA ARG A 31 18.09 -2.04 5.35
C ARG A 31 16.62 -1.64 5.46
N GLU A 32 16.16 -0.76 4.58
CA GLU A 32 14.76 -0.36 4.50
C GLU A 32 14.13 -0.83 3.18
N VAL A 33 12.96 -1.47 3.30
CA VAL A 33 12.12 -1.85 2.16
C VAL A 33 10.88 -0.97 2.16
N ARG A 34 10.74 -0.14 1.13
CA ARG A 34 9.57 0.71 0.92
C ARG A 34 8.61 0.04 -0.04
N LEU A 35 7.38 -0.19 0.40
CA LEU A 35 6.26 -0.53 -0.46
C LEU A 35 5.56 0.76 -0.89
N VAL A 36 5.36 0.91 -2.19
CA VAL A 36 4.63 2.04 -2.78
C VAL A 36 3.14 1.84 -2.57
N GLY A 37 2.47 2.88 -2.11
CA GLY A 37 1.03 2.87 -1.86
C GLY A 37 0.18 3.25 -3.06
N MET A 38 -1.14 3.37 -2.86
CA MET A 38 -2.10 3.77 -3.89
C MET A 38 -1.69 5.04 -4.64
N TYR A 39 -1.11 6.04 -3.96
CA TYR A 39 -0.77 7.31 -4.59
C TYR A 39 0.48 7.26 -5.48
N GLY A 40 1.20 6.14 -5.53
CA GLY A 40 2.46 6.01 -6.28
C GLY A 40 3.68 6.52 -5.50
N ASP A 41 4.85 6.43 -6.13
CA ASP A 41 6.12 6.79 -5.49
C ASP A 41 6.32 8.31 -5.39
N GLU A 42 5.89 9.03 -6.43
CA GLU A 42 5.85 10.49 -6.49
C GLU A 42 4.42 11.00 -6.42
N ARG A 43 4.08 11.71 -5.33
CA ARG A 43 2.81 12.42 -5.22
C ARG A 43 2.92 13.69 -6.06
N SER A 44 2.30 13.71 -7.24
CA SER A 44 2.21 14.96 -8.01
C SER A 44 1.40 15.98 -7.22
N ALA A 45 1.85 17.24 -7.18
CA ALA A 45 1.10 18.31 -6.51
C ALA A 45 -0.31 18.54 -7.12
N LEU A 46 -0.54 18.06 -8.35
CA LEU A 46 -1.82 18.09 -9.04
C LEU A 46 -2.67 16.82 -8.81
N GLN A 47 -2.18 15.86 -8.03
CA GLN A 47 -2.89 14.62 -7.78
C GLN A 47 -4.06 14.88 -6.82
N VAL A 48 -5.27 14.82 -7.38
CA VAL A 48 -6.52 14.93 -6.63
C VAL A 48 -6.62 13.79 -5.64
N ALA A 49 -7.05 14.08 -4.41
CA ALA A 49 -7.28 13.07 -3.38
C ALA A 49 -8.22 11.97 -3.90
N GLY A 50 -7.78 10.71 -3.83
CA GLY A 50 -8.55 9.55 -4.30
C GLY A 50 -8.19 9.05 -5.71
N MET A 51 -7.31 9.74 -6.45
CA MET A 51 -6.80 9.21 -7.73
C MET A 51 -5.58 8.33 -7.53
N ALA A 52 -5.61 7.16 -8.14
CA ALA A 52 -4.55 6.17 -8.13
C ALA A 52 -3.29 6.70 -8.87
N GLY A 53 -2.11 6.41 -8.32
CA GLY A 53 -0.82 6.78 -8.93
C GLY A 53 -0.49 5.94 -10.16
N ARG A 54 0.51 6.35 -10.96
CA ARG A 54 0.92 5.64 -12.19
C ARG A 54 1.29 4.18 -11.94
N ASP A 55 1.84 3.87 -10.77
CA ASP A 55 2.32 2.54 -10.39
C ASP A 55 1.29 1.79 -9.53
N SER A 56 -0.01 2.06 -9.74
CA SER A 56 -1.08 1.41 -8.97
C SER A 56 -2.09 0.70 -9.85
N VAL A 57 -2.60 -0.42 -9.34
CA VAL A 57 -3.62 -1.26 -9.96
C VAL A 57 -4.77 -1.39 -8.97
N ALA A 58 -5.99 -1.03 -9.37
CA ALA A 58 -7.20 -1.17 -8.55
C ALA A 58 -7.06 -0.60 -7.12
N GLY A 59 -6.34 0.51 -6.97
CA GLY A 59 -6.09 1.14 -5.67
C GLY A 59 -4.89 0.56 -4.88
N PHE A 60 -4.14 -0.39 -5.43
CA PHE A 60 -2.92 -0.94 -4.83
C PHE A 60 -1.68 -0.45 -5.56
N GLY A 61 -0.74 0.17 -4.85
CA GLY A 61 0.60 0.41 -5.39
C GLY A 61 1.36 -0.90 -5.57
N VAL A 62 2.11 -1.02 -6.66
CA VAL A 62 2.87 -2.23 -6.99
C VAL A 62 4.36 -1.96 -6.83
N THR A 63 5.06 -2.84 -6.12
CA THR A 63 6.51 -2.73 -5.89
C THR A 63 7.19 -4.09 -6.05
N LEU A 64 8.37 -4.11 -6.66
CA LEU A 64 9.22 -5.30 -6.70
C LEU A 64 10.10 -5.36 -5.45
N VAL A 65 10.01 -6.47 -4.72
CA VAL A 65 10.77 -6.70 -3.48
C VAL A 65 11.55 -8.00 -3.62
N ASN A 66 12.74 -8.09 -3.03
CA ASN A 66 13.47 -9.36 -2.99
C ASN A 66 12.67 -10.39 -2.19
N ALA A 67 12.64 -11.64 -2.64
CA ALA A 67 11.84 -12.67 -1.98
C ALA A 67 12.26 -12.88 -0.51
N GLU A 68 13.55 -12.88 -0.22
CA GLU A 68 14.09 -13.06 1.14
C GLU A 68 13.69 -11.90 2.07
N ASP A 69 13.74 -10.67 1.56
CA ASP A 69 13.32 -9.48 2.31
C ASP A 69 11.80 -9.52 2.58
N TRP A 70 10.99 -9.99 1.62
CA TRP A 70 9.55 -10.16 1.80
C TRP A 70 9.21 -11.25 2.83
N GLU A 71 9.89 -12.40 2.80
CA GLU A 71 9.70 -13.44 3.81
C GLU A 71 10.01 -12.93 5.22
N GLN A 72 11.05 -12.11 5.36
CA GLN A 72 11.39 -11.46 6.63
C GLN A 72 10.30 -10.47 7.06
N ILE A 73 9.77 -9.65 6.15
CA ILE A 73 8.65 -8.74 6.44
C ILE A 73 7.42 -9.50 6.91
N VAL A 74 7.05 -10.60 6.24
CA VAL A 74 5.89 -11.41 6.64
C VAL A 74 6.12 -12.06 8.00
N LYS A 75 7.36 -12.47 8.31
CA LYS A 75 7.71 -13.04 9.60
C LYS A 75 7.57 -12.02 10.74
N ASP A 76 8.05 -10.80 10.53
CA ASP A 76 8.08 -9.77 11.57
C ASP A 76 6.76 -9.00 11.69
N HIS A 77 6.10 -8.75 10.56
CA HIS A 77 4.92 -7.87 10.44
C HIS A 77 3.69 -8.56 9.86
N GLY A 78 3.70 -9.86 9.57
CA GLY A 78 2.54 -10.57 8.98
C GLY A 78 1.30 -10.59 9.87
N LYS A 79 1.43 -10.27 11.16
CA LYS A 79 0.29 -10.11 12.09
C LYS A 79 -0.27 -8.68 12.12
N SER A 80 0.30 -7.75 11.35
CA SER A 80 -0.22 -6.39 11.26
C SER A 80 -1.58 -6.40 10.53
N ALA A 81 -2.46 -5.46 10.89
CA ALA A 81 -3.77 -5.32 10.27
C ALA A 81 -3.69 -5.19 8.74
N ALA A 82 -2.63 -4.57 8.22
CA ALA A 82 -2.41 -4.41 6.78
C ALA A 82 -2.17 -5.74 6.05
N HIS A 83 -1.50 -6.71 6.69
CA HIS A 83 -1.30 -8.04 6.12
C HIS A 83 -2.50 -8.97 6.39
N LEU A 84 -3.11 -8.86 7.57
CA LEU A 84 -4.28 -9.68 7.93
C LEU A 84 -5.52 -9.35 7.10
N ASN A 85 -5.73 -8.08 6.77
CA ASN A 85 -6.83 -7.63 5.91
C ASN A 85 -6.49 -7.70 4.42
N GLU A 86 -5.39 -8.36 4.05
CA GLU A 86 -4.94 -8.50 2.65
C GLU A 86 -4.74 -7.16 1.91
N PHE A 87 -4.54 -6.06 2.65
CA PHE A 87 -4.18 -4.77 2.08
C PHE A 87 -2.73 -4.75 1.58
N ILE A 88 -1.92 -5.70 2.02
CA ILE A 88 -0.57 -5.93 1.52
C ILE A 88 -0.41 -7.42 1.24
N PHE A 89 -0.13 -7.77 -0.01
CA PHE A 89 0.08 -9.16 -0.41
C PHE A 89 1.12 -9.27 -1.52
N ALA A 90 1.77 -10.43 -1.63
CA ALA A 90 2.68 -10.73 -2.72
C ALA A 90 2.00 -11.65 -3.73
N ALA A 91 2.11 -11.31 -5.02
CA ALA A 91 1.65 -12.14 -6.11
C ALA A 91 2.83 -12.81 -6.84
N LYS A 92 2.59 -14.02 -7.33
CA LYS A 92 3.57 -14.77 -8.15
C LYS A 92 3.66 -14.23 -9.57
N ASP A 93 2.55 -13.72 -10.10
CA ASP A 93 2.41 -13.25 -11.48
C ASP A 93 1.55 -11.98 -11.51
N ASP A 94 1.75 -11.10 -12.50
CA ASP A 94 0.96 -9.87 -12.64
C ASP A 94 -0.53 -10.14 -12.74
N ARG A 95 -0.93 -11.13 -13.52
CA ARG A 95 -2.34 -11.40 -13.79
C ARG A 95 -3.10 -11.82 -12.54
N SER A 96 -2.49 -12.64 -11.69
CA SER A 96 -3.10 -13.08 -10.43
C SER A 96 -3.12 -11.95 -9.43
N GLY A 97 -2.05 -11.15 -9.35
CA GLY A 97 -2.01 -9.98 -8.47
C GLY A 97 -3.04 -8.92 -8.82
N GLN A 98 -3.20 -8.62 -10.12
CA GLN A 98 -4.23 -7.68 -10.58
C GLN A 98 -5.65 -8.20 -10.32
N ALA A 99 -5.91 -9.50 -10.52
CA ALA A 99 -7.21 -10.08 -10.22
C ALA A 99 -7.56 -9.94 -8.74
N GLN A 100 -6.63 -10.31 -7.85
CA GLN A 100 -6.83 -10.18 -6.40
C GLN A 100 -6.96 -8.70 -5.97
N ALA A 101 -6.18 -7.79 -6.57
CA ALA A 101 -6.31 -6.36 -6.31
C ALA A 101 -7.70 -5.82 -6.70
N THR A 102 -8.24 -6.25 -7.83
CA THR A 102 -9.61 -5.90 -8.26
C THR A 102 -10.68 -6.49 -7.34
N GLU A 103 -10.52 -7.73 -6.89
CA GLU A 103 -11.45 -8.35 -5.94
C GLU A 103 -11.47 -7.64 -4.59
N LEU A 104 -10.30 -7.15 -4.14
CA LEU A 104 -10.14 -6.42 -2.89
C LEU A 104 -10.31 -4.91 -3.03
N GLU A 105 -10.50 -4.37 -4.25
CA GLU A 105 -10.73 -2.94 -4.51
C GLU A 105 -11.85 -2.32 -3.64
N PRO A 106 -13.02 -2.96 -3.43
CA PRO A 106 -14.08 -2.35 -2.61
C PRO A 106 -13.74 -2.26 -1.12
N GLU A 107 -12.75 -3.00 -0.61
CA GLU A 107 -12.45 -3.05 0.83
C GLU A 107 -11.83 -1.74 1.33
N LYS A 108 -12.45 -1.11 2.32
CA LYS A 108 -11.98 0.19 2.82
C LYS A 108 -10.82 0.02 3.79
N THR A 109 -9.71 0.72 3.55
CA THR A 109 -8.54 0.71 4.45
C THR A 109 -8.71 1.62 5.66
N GLY A 110 -9.74 2.47 5.67
CA GLY A 110 -9.96 3.52 6.66
C GLY A 110 -9.12 4.78 6.44
N PHE A 111 -8.23 4.79 5.44
CA PHE A 111 -7.41 5.95 5.06
C PHE A 111 -7.94 6.66 3.80
N GLU A 112 -9.18 6.41 3.44
CA GLU A 112 -9.78 6.99 2.25
C GLU A 112 -10.14 8.46 2.45
N PRO A 113 -10.12 9.25 1.37
CA PRO A 113 -10.55 10.63 1.46
C PRO A 113 -12.01 10.69 1.91
N TYR A 114 -12.26 11.49 2.95
CA TYR A 114 -13.59 11.75 3.43
C TYR A 114 -14.35 12.65 2.43
N ASP A 115 -15.53 12.22 2.00
CA ASP A 115 -16.42 13.03 1.16
C ASP A 115 -17.43 13.79 2.04
N PRO A 116 -17.27 15.11 2.20
CA PRO A 116 -18.20 15.93 3.00
C PRO A 116 -19.60 16.05 2.39
N ASN A 117 -19.82 15.62 1.14
CA ASN A 117 -21.15 15.62 0.53
C ASN A 117 -21.92 14.32 0.75
N ALA A 118 -21.22 13.22 1.05
CA ALA A 118 -21.84 11.93 1.35
C ALA A 118 -22.44 11.87 2.77
N HIS A 119 -22.02 12.78 3.66
CA HIS A 119 -22.45 12.86 5.06
C HIS A 119 -23.13 14.22 5.33
N PRO A 120 -24.41 14.38 4.96
CA PRO A 120 -25.13 15.63 5.16
C PRO A 120 -25.30 16.01 6.65
N GLU A 121 -25.18 15.06 7.58
CA GLU A 121 -25.19 15.34 9.03
C GLU A 121 -24.04 16.24 9.51
N ASP A 122 -22.92 16.26 8.78
CA ASP A 122 -21.75 17.08 9.09
C ASP A 122 -21.89 18.53 8.59
N LYS A 123 -22.96 18.82 7.82
CA LYS A 123 -23.30 20.16 7.36
C LYS A 123 -24.21 20.85 8.39
N SER A 124 -23.93 22.12 8.70
CA SER A 124 -24.90 22.96 9.41
C SER A 124 -26.09 23.28 8.50
N ALA A 125 -27.25 23.65 9.06
CA ALA A 125 -28.46 23.99 8.31
C ALA A 125 -28.27 25.15 7.30
N ASP A 126 -27.21 25.96 7.50
CA ASP A 126 -26.83 27.08 6.63
C ASP A 126 -25.71 26.72 5.62
N GLY A 127 -25.31 25.44 5.53
CA GLY A 127 -24.26 24.97 4.61
C GLY A 127 -22.82 25.27 5.06
N THR A 128 -22.63 25.98 6.17
CA THR A 128 -21.31 26.14 6.80
C THR A 128 -20.89 24.88 7.55
N LEU A 129 -19.62 24.48 7.43
CA LEU A 129 -19.02 23.40 8.23
C LEU A 129 -19.23 23.72 9.72
N LYS A 130 -19.81 22.79 10.49
CA LYS A 130 -19.86 22.95 11.95
C LYS A 130 -18.43 23.00 12.47
N LYS A 131 -18.06 24.10 13.14
CA LYS A 131 -16.78 24.15 13.86
C LYS A 131 -16.77 23.01 14.88
N ALA A 132 -15.76 22.15 14.80
CA ALA A 132 -15.47 21.18 15.85
C ALA A 132 -15.27 21.94 17.18
N ALA A 133 -16.02 21.53 18.20
CA ALA A 133 -15.93 22.05 19.57
C ALA A 133 -14.77 21.40 20.32
#